data_AF-A0A1F8DXN2-F1
#
_entry.id   AF-A0A1F8DXN2-F1
#
_cell.length_a   1.000
_cell.length_b   1.000
_cell.length_c   1.000
_cell.angle_alpha   90.00
_cell.angle_beta   90.00
_cell.angle_gamma   90.00
#
_symmetry.space_group_name_H-M   'P 1'
#
loop_
_entity.id
_entity.type
_entity.pdbx_description
1 polymer ?
#
loop_
_entity_poly.entity_id
_entity_poly.type
_entity_poly.pdbx_seq_one_letter_code
_entity_poly.pdbx_strand_id
1 'polypeptide(L)'
;MSNGAPSQVPGWYITFQTAVLMQLPRPGQIDQNTAEVWSGNQGALKGVLPDALLPAKKVGLSASNEAFVLLNDFGVVTVPDEMSVDAFSERWAGKLNRYNKGITDADFPSLSHVLKPGDKLRVKAFQQVTPTWTTSKERIAFLEKQPGNVFLGMQGTMLAFEQKRDRLHKGRSYASFAAKTGDQRVPSVHAYSDGYFDIDLCLFKEPWDKRHVFFGFSYVR
;
A
#
# COMPACT_ATOMS: atom_id res chain seq x y z
N MET A 1 36.93 15.29 22.22
CA MET A 1 35.53 15.19 22.70
C MET A 1 34.78 16.40 22.18
N SER A 2 33.96 16.28 21.14
CA SER A 2 33.17 17.40 20.61
C SER A 2 31.76 17.35 21.17
N ASN A 3 31.39 18.36 21.97
CA ASN A 3 30.04 18.59 22.45
C ASN A 3 29.14 18.97 21.26
N GLY A 4 28.21 18.08 20.91
CA GLY A 4 27.16 18.39 19.93
C GLY A 4 26.15 19.37 20.55
N ALA A 5 26.07 20.58 19.99
CA ALA A 5 25.04 21.55 20.37
C ALA A 5 23.64 20.99 20.03
N PRO A 6 22.63 21.21 20.89
CA PRO A 6 21.26 20.79 20.59
C PRO A 6 20.75 21.53 19.35
N SER A 7 20.24 20.78 18.38
CA SER A 7 19.66 21.33 17.15
C SER A 7 18.52 22.30 17.50
N GLN A 8 18.70 23.57 17.15
CA GLN A 8 17.73 24.63 17.42
C GLN A 8 16.43 24.34 16.66
N VAL A 9 15.31 24.27 17.37
CA VAL A 9 13.99 24.05 16.76
C VAL A 9 13.64 25.28 15.90
N PRO A 10 13.31 25.12 14.60
CA PRO A 10 12.99 26.26 13.74
C PRO A 10 11.77 27.05 14.25
N GLY A 11 11.85 28.38 14.25
CA GLY A 11 10.76 29.23 14.76
C GLY A 11 9.41 29.01 14.05
N TRP A 12 9.42 28.67 12.76
CA TRP A 12 8.20 28.35 12.01
C TRP A 12 7.49 27.09 12.54
N TYR A 13 8.23 26.12 13.11
CA TYR A 13 7.65 24.90 13.67
C TYR A 13 6.83 25.21 14.92
N ILE A 14 7.30 26.16 15.75
CA ILE A 14 6.57 26.64 16.92
C ILE A 14 5.27 27.32 16.47
N THR A 15 5.35 28.23 15.48
CA THR A 15 4.17 28.92 14.93
C THR A 15 3.15 27.94 14.35
N PHE A 16 3.61 26.91 13.64
CA PHE A 16 2.75 25.86 13.09
C PHE A 16 2.05 25.05 14.19
N GLN A 17 2.78 24.61 15.22
CA GLN A 17 2.20 23.89 16.35
C GLN A 17 1.16 24.74 17.09
N THR A 18 1.43 26.03 17.31
CA THR A 18 0.47 26.96 17.92
C THR A 18 -0.80 27.10 17.08
N ALA A 19 -0.69 27.23 15.76
CA ALA A 19 -1.85 27.31 14.87
C ALA A 19 -2.71 26.04 14.89
N VAL A 20 -2.09 24.85 14.91
CA VAL A 20 -2.80 23.57 15.02
C VAL A 20 -3.51 23.44 16.37
N LEU A 21 -2.84 23.85 17.46
CA LEU A 21 -3.45 23.83 18.80
C LEU A 21 -4.63 24.82 18.92
N MET A 22 -4.60 25.95 18.21
CA MET A 22 -5.71 26.91 18.20
C MET A 22 -6.93 26.45 17.38
N GLN A 23 -6.77 25.45 16.51
CA GLN A 23 -7.88 24.83 15.77
C GLN A 23 -8.56 23.70 16.53
N LEU A 24 -8.09 23.35 17.73
CA LEU A 24 -8.65 22.26 18.51
C LEU A 24 -10.07 22.61 19.04
N PRO A 25 -11.06 21.72 18.83
CA PRO A 25 -12.35 21.82 19.50
C PRO A 25 -12.17 21.78 21.02
N ARG A 26 -12.95 22.61 21.74
CA ARG A 26 -12.91 22.63 23.20
C ARG A 26 -13.64 21.41 23.79
N PRO A 27 -13.32 21.00 25.04
CA PRO A 27 -14.06 19.95 25.72
C PRO A 27 -15.58 20.22 25.69
N GLY A 28 -16.35 19.25 25.21
CA GLY A 28 -17.81 19.34 25.07
C GLY A 28 -18.32 19.94 23.75
N GLN A 29 -17.45 20.40 22.85
CA GLN A 29 -17.87 20.89 21.52
C GLN A 29 -17.99 19.79 20.46
N ILE A 30 -17.40 18.63 20.70
CA ILE A 30 -17.43 17.48 19.81
C ILE A 30 -17.74 16.23 20.64
N ASP A 31 -18.43 15.27 20.02
CA ASP A 31 -18.64 13.95 20.60
C ASP A 31 -17.34 13.14 20.65
N GLN A 32 -17.36 12.06 21.43
CA GLN A 32 -16.17 11.25 21.68
C GLN A 32 -15.62 10.57 20.42
N ASN A 33 -16.47 10.11 19.50
CA ASN A 33 -16.01 9.49 18.26
C ASN A 33 -15.31 10.53 17.38
N THR A 34 -15.85 11.73 17.30
CA THR A 34 -15.20 12.85 16.59
C THR A 34 -13.85 13.20 17.22
N ALA A 35 -13.75 13.20 18.55
CA ALA A 35 -12.49 13.48 19.26
C ALA A 35 -11.40 12.42 19.01
N GLU A 36 -11.79 11.15 18.92
CA GLU A 36 -10.89 10.02 18.63
C GLU A 36 -10.35 10.10 17.19
N VAL A 37 -11.22 10.39 16.21
CA VAL A 37 -10.81 10.60 14.80
C VAL A 37 -9.85 11.78 14.68
N TRP A 38 -10.12 12.89 15.36
CA TRP A 38 -9.23 14.05 15.39
C TRP A 38 -7.86 13.72 15.99
N SER A 39 -7.83 12.96 17.08
CA SER A 39 -6.59 12.52 17.72
C SER A 39 -5.77 11.61 16.79
N GLY A 40 -6.44 10.69 16.08
CA GLY A 40 -5.82 9.85 15.05
C GLY A 40 -5.22 10.66 13.90
N ASN A 41 -5.96 11.65 13.39
CA ASN A 41 -5.49 12.54 12.33
C ASN A 41 -4.29 13.39 12.77
N GLN A 42 -4.27 13.88 14.02
CA GLN A 42 -3.11 14.57 14.56
C GLN A 42 -1.89 13.65 14.70
N GLY A 43 -2.09 12.39 15.10
CA GLY A 43 -1.05 11.38 15.13
C GLY A 43 -0.45 11.13 13.74
N ALA A 44 -1.31 10.95 12.73
CA ALA A 44 -0.89 10.79 11.34
C ALA A 44 -0.15 12.02 10.81
N LEU A 45 -0.64 13.22 11.08
CA LEU A 45 -0.03 14.48 10.67
C LEU A 45 1.36 14.67 11.31
N LYS A 46 1.50 14.40 12.62
CA LYS A 46 2.80 14.41 13.32
C LYS A 46 3.77 13.37 12.75
N GLY A 47 3.27 12.24 12.27
CA GLY A 47 4.09 11.22 11.61
C GLY A 47 4.64 11.63 10.24
N VAL A 48 3.93 12.49 9.49
CA VAL A 48 4.35 12.93 8.15
C VAL A 48 5.06 14.28 8.12
N LEU A 49 4.84 15.13 9.14
CA LEU A 49 5.43 16.46 9.26
C LEU A 49 6.97 16.47 9.22
N PRO A 50 7.69 15.58 9.92
CA PRO A 50 9.15 15.54 9.85
C PRO A 50 9.69 15.36 8.42
N ASP A 51 9.00 14.55 7.60
CA ASP A 51 9.37 14.30 6.21
C ASP A 51 9.03 15.48 5.29
N ALA A 52 7.97 16.24 5.61
CA ALA A 52 7.53 17.38 4.82
C ALA A 52 8.31 18.67 5.09
N LEU A 53 8.95 18.77 6.26
CA LEU A 53 9.50 20.02 6.80
C LEU A 53 11.03 20.06 6.83
N LEU A 54 11.68 18.92 6.69
CA LEU A 54 13.09 18.91 6.36
C LEU A 54 13.20 19.29 4.88
N PRO A 55 13.94 20.36 4.50
CA PRO A 55 14.29 20.54 3.09
C PRO A 55 14.90 19.24 2.64
N ALA A 56 14.38 18.67 1.55
CA ALA A 56 14.82 17.40 1.01
C ALA A 56 16.33 17.36 1.14
N LYS A 57 16.83 16.52 2.07
CA LYS A 57 18.27 16.36 2.25
C LYS A 57 18.74 16.12 0.83
N LYS A 58 19.63 16.97 0.30
CA LYS A 58 20.37 16.65 -0.92
C LYS A 58 21.21 15.44 -0.52
N VAL A 59 20.56 14.29 -0.46
CA VAL A 59 21.18 12.99 -0.54
C VAL A 59 21.87 13.10 -1.87
N GLY A 60 23.19 13.19 -1.84
CA GLY A 60 24.00 13.11 -3.04
C GLY A 60 23.42 11.97 -3.85
N LEU A 61 22.93 12.30 -5.04
CA LEU A 61 22.45 11.33 -6.01
C LEU A 61 23.55 10.28 -6.15
N SER A 62 23.44 9.16 -5.45
CA SER A 62 23.88 7.91 -6.03
C SER A 62 22.99 7.74 -7.25
N ALA A 63 23.60 7.69 -8.42
CA ALA A 63 22.96 7.67 -9.72
C ALA A 63 22.13 6.39 -9.97
N SER A 64 21.08 6.19 -9.18
CA SER A 64 19.96 5.31 -9.48
C SER A 64 18.69 6.15 -9.33
N ASN A 65 18.17 6.66 -10.45
CA ASN A 65 16.90 7.40 -10.55
C ASN A 65 15.67 6.49 -10.31
N GLU A 66 15.77 5.49 -9.44
CA GLU A 66 14.69 4.52 -9.25
C GLU A 66 13.68 5.02 -8.23
N ALA A 67 12.46 5.29 -8.70
CA ALA A 67 11.35 5.77 -7.86
C ALA A 67 10.82 4.71 -6.89
N PHE A 68 11.19 3.44 -7.09
CA PHE A 68 10.68 2.28 -6.37
C PHE A 68 11.82 1.36 -5.96
N VAL A 69 11.70 0.77 -4.77
CA VAL A 69 12.65 -0.23 -4.24
C VAL A 69 11.92 -1.44 -3.69
N LEU A 70 12.63 -2.57 -3.58
CA LEU A 70 12.10 -3.76 -2.91
C LEU A 70 11.78 -3.44 -1.44
N LEU A 71 10.53 -3.65 -1.05
CA LEU A 71 10.10 -3.58 0.35
C LEU A 71 10.29 -4.94 1.03
N ASN A 72 9.84 -6.02 0.38
CA ASN A 72 9.86 -7.35 0.95
C ASN A 72 9.86 -8.43 -0.15
N ASP A 73 10.56 -9.53 0.08
CA ASP A 73 10.44 -10.76 -0.70
C ASP A 73 9.63 -11.78 0.11
N PHE A 74 8.40 -12.04 -0.32
CA PHE A 74 7.48 -12.95 0.34
C PHE A 74 7.76 -14.43 0.01
N GLY A 75 8.78 -14.69 -0.80
CA GLY A 75 9.13 -16.02 -1.26
C GLY A 75 8.12 -16.54 -2.28
N VAL A 76 7.92 -17.85 -2.27
CA VAL A 76 7.08 -18.55 -3.25
C VAL A 76 5.65 -18.70 -2.72
N VAL A 77 4.68 -18.45 -3.60
CA VAL A 77 3.28 -18.86 -3.48
C VAL A 77 3.00 -19.97 -4.50
N THR A 78 2.06 -20.85 -4.16
CA THR A 78 1.62 -21.94 -5.04
C THR A 78 0.16 -21.73 -5.41
N VAL A 79 -0.15 -21.86 -6.70
CA VAL A 79 -1.52 -21.73 -7.19
C VAL A 79 -2.33 -22.95 -6.72
N PRO A 80 -3.44 -22.77 -5.99
CA PRO A 80 -4.29 -23.87 -5.55
C PRO A 80 -5.05 -24.50 -6.73
N ASP A 81 -5.64 -25.68 -6.48
CA ASP A 81 -6.46 -26.40 -7.47
C ASP A 81 -7.69 -25.61 -7.94
N GLU A 82 -8.23 -24.80 -7.04
CA GLU A 82 -9.38 -23.96 -7.32
C GLU A 82 -9.11 -22.53 -6.86
N MET A 83 -9.39 -21.57 -7.74
CA MET A 83 -9.30 -20.14 -7.47
C MET A 83 -10.54 -19.44 -8.02
N SER A 84 -11.43 -19.06 -7.12
CA SER A 84 -12.65 -18.30 -7.43
C SER A 84 -12.75 -17.12 -6.48
N VAL A 85 -13.04 -15.93 -7.03
CA VAL A 85 -13.28 -14.73 -6.24
C VAL A 85 -14.50 -14.91 -5.32
N ASP A 86 -15.54 -15.59 -5.80
CA ASP A 86 -16.76 -15.85 -5.03
C ASP A 86 -16.48 -16.78 -3.84
N ALA A 87 -15.80 -17.91 -4.07
CA ALA A 87 -15.42 -18.83 -2.99
C ALA A 87 -14.50 -18.16 -1.96
N PHE A 88 -13.60 -17.28 -2.41
CA PHE A 88 -12.76 -16.47 -1.53
C PHE A 88 -13.58 -15.50 -0.69
N SER A 89 -14.50 -14.76 -1.33
CA SER A 89 -15.42 -13.83 -0.67
C SER A 89 -16.22 -14.53 0.43
N GLU A 90 -16.81 -15.68 0.13
CA GLU A 90 -17.57 -16.47 1.09
C GLU A 90 -16.72 -16.94 2.28
N ARG A 91 -15.51 -17.46 2.00
CA ARG A 91 -14.59 -17.95 3.04
C ARG A 91 -14.16 -16.87 4.02
N TRP A 92 -14.02 -15.64 3.54
CA TRP A 92 -13.53 -14.48 4.29
C TRP A 92 -14.64 -13.51 4.72
N ALA A 93 -15.89 -13.81 4.37
CA ALA A 93 -17.05 -13.06 4.83
C ALA A 93 -17.08 -12.98 6.36
N GLY A 94 -17.20 -11.76 6.89
CA GLY A 94 -17.22 -11.50 8.34
C GLY A 94 -15.88 -11.62 9.06
N LYS A 95 -14.79 -12.01 8.36
CA LYS A 95 -13.42 -12.06 8.92
C LYS A 95 -12.57 -10.86 8.52
N LEU A 96 -12.97 -10.16 7.45
CA LEU A 96 -12.36 -8.91 7.00
C LEU A 96 -13.12 -7.73 7.59
N ASN A 97 -12.41 -6.63 7.86
CA ASN A 97 -13.05 -5.37 8.24
C ASN A 97 -13.95 -4.87 7.09
N ARG A 98 -13.48 -5.05 5.85
CA ARG A 98 -14.24 -4.78 4.63
C ARG A 98 -13.84 -5.73 3.52
N TYR A 99 -14.85 -6.22 2.82
CA TYR A 99 -14.72 -6.85 1.51
C TYR A 99 -15.64 -6.11 0.53
N ASN A 100 -15.08 -5.64 -0.58
CA ASN A 100 -15.87 -4.99 -1.61
C ASN A 100 -16.65 -6.05 -2.41
N LYS A 101 -17.97 -6.14 -2.18
CA LYS A 101 -18.85 -7.12 -2.86
C LYS A 101 -18.99 -6.90 -4.36
N GLY A 102 -18.54 -5.77 -4.89
CA GLY A 102 -18.42 -5.52 -6.33
C GLY A 102 -17.15 -6.12 -6.94
N ILE A 103 -16.37 -6.89 -6.19
CA ILE A 103 -15.28 -7.72 -6.72
C ILE A 103 -15.90 -9.06 -7.11
N THR A 104 -16.14 -9.24 -8.41
CA THR A 104 -16.62 -10.50 -8.97
C THR A 104 -15.64 -11.03 -10.02
N ASP A 105 -15.74 -12.33 -10.34
CA ASP A 105 -14.93 -12.92 -11.43
C ASP A 105 -15.18 -12.23 -12.79
N ALA A 106 -16.32 -11.56 -12.98
CA ALA A 106 -16.64 -10.83 -14.21
C ALA A 106 -15.91 -9.48 -14.34
N ASP A 107 -15.53 -8.85 -13.22
CA ASP A 107 -14.88 -7.53 -13.21
C ASP A 107 -13.37 -7.60 -13.47
N PHE A 108 -12.80 -8.79 -13.36
CA PHE A 108 -11.40 -9.06 -13.65
C PHE A 108 -11.36 -9.98 -14.86
N PRO A 109 -11.26 -9.47 -16.11
CA PRO A 109 -11.21 -10.31 -17.30
C PRO A 109 -10.22 -11.43 -17.05
N SER A 110 -10.80 -12.62 -16.99
CA SER A 110 -10.30 -13.75 -16.25
C SER A 110 -8.86 -14.07 -16.69
N LEU A 111 -7.92 -13.80 -15.80
CA LEU A 111 -6.57 -14.39 -15.85
C LEU A 111 -6.61 -15.88 -15.48
N SER A 112 -7.80 -16.51 -15.46
CA SER A 112 -8.04 -17.95 -15.45
C SER A 112 -7.26 -18.73 -16.52
N HIS A 113 -6.63 -18.02 -17.48
CA HIS A 113 -5.76 -18.61 -18.49
C HIS A 113 -4.25 -18.38 -18.29
N VAL A 114 -3.80 -17.65 -17.24
CA VAL A 114 -2.36 -17.45 -16.95
C VAL A 114 -1.85 -18.46 -15.92
N LEU A 115 -2.62 -18.68 -14.84
CA LEU A 115 -2.17 -19.53 -13.74
C LEU A 115 -2.83 -20.89 -13.77
N LYS A 116 -2.03 -21.95 -13.75
CA LYS A 116 -2.48 -23.33 -13.60
C LYS A 116 -2.31 -23.78 -12.15
N PRO A 117 -3.20 -24.64 -11.63
CA PRO A 117 -2.94 -25.36 -10.39
C PRO A 117 -1.53 -25.91 -10.30
N GLY A 118 -0.89 -25.71 -9.15
CA GLY A 118 0.49 -26.13 -8.89
C GLY A 118 1.58 -25.17 -9.41
N ASP A 119 1.23 -24.15 -10.21
CA ASP A 119 2.19 -23.12 -10.62
C ASP A 119 2.82 -22.46 -9.38
N LYS A 120 4.12 -22.20 -9.47
CA LYS A 120 4.90 -21.55 -8.41
C LYS A 120 5.34 -20.17 -8.86
N LEU A 121 4.96 -19.17 -8.07
CA LEU A 121 5.30 -17.78 -8.33
C LEU A 121 6.09 -17.23 -7.16
N ARG A 122 7.20 -16.55 -7.43
CA ARG A 122 7.84 -15.69 -6.43
C ARG A 122 7.08 -14.37 -6.34
N VAL A 123 6.78 -13.96 -5.12
CA VAL A 123 6.06 -12.72 -4.80
C VAL A 123 7.01 -11.75 -4.11
N LYS A 124 7.12 -10.57 -4.69
CA LYS A 124 7.85 -9.43 -4.11
C LYS A 124 6.88 -8.27 -3.94
N ALA A 125 7.17 -7.38 -3.00
CA ALA A 125 6.49 -6.10 -2.89
C ALA A 125 7.48 -4.96 -3.02
N PHE A 126 7.05 -3.90 -3.70
CA PHE A 126 7.85 -2.72 -3.96
C PHE A 126 7.17 -1.49 -3.37
N GLN A 127 7.98 -0.62 -2.77
CA GLN A 127 7.52 0.65 -2.23
C GLN A 127 8.14 1.81 -3.00
N GLN A 128 7.40 2.90 -3.04
CA GLN A 128 7.89 4.18 -3.50
C GLN A 128 8.89 4.76 -2.49
N VAL A 129 9.98 5.36 -2.97
CA VAL A 129 10.98 6.08 -2.16
C VAL A 129 11.08 7.56 -2.50
N THR A 130 10.37 8.01 -3.54
CA THR A 130 10.25 9.43 -3.88
C THR A 130 9.27 10.16 -2.96
N PRO A 131 9.50 11.45 -2.69
CA PRO A 131 8.58 12.26 -1.89
C PRO A 131 7.31 12.65 -2.66
N THR A 132 7.34 12.61 -4.00
CA THR A 132 6.20 12.94 -4.87
C THR A 132 5.31 11.75 -5.11
N TRP A 133 4.03 11.98 -5.37
CA TRP A 133 3.11 10.92 -5.77
C TRP A 133 3.53 10.25 -7.08
N THR A 134 3.15 8.98 -7.24
CA THR A 134 3.35 8.20 -8.48
C THR A 134 2.02 7.76 -9.07
N THR A 135 2.02 7.47 -10.35
CA THR A 135 0.86 6.99 -11.11
C THR A 135 0.87 5.47 -11.25
N SER A 136 -0.29 4.88 -11.55
CA SER A 136 -0.37 3.46 -11.89
C SER A 136 0.51 3.10 -13.09
N LYS A 137 0.62 4.00 -14.07
CA LYS A 137 1.47 3.79 -15.26
C LYS A 137 2.95 3.67 -14.90
N GLU A 138 3.45 4.50 -13.98
CA GLU A 138 4.84 4.42 -13.52
C GLU A 138 5.12 3.12 -12.77
N ARG A 139 4.18 2.67 -11.92
CA ARG A 139 4.29 1.41 -11.18
C ARG A 139 4.26 0.20 -12.10
N ILE A 140 3.38 0.21 -13.11
CA ILE A 140 3.32 -0.83 -14.15
C ILE A 140 4.63 -0.84 -14.97
N ALA A 141 5.09 0.32 -15.45
CA ALA A 141 6.33 0.41 -16.21
C ALA A 141 7.56 -0.06 -15.40
N PHE A 142 7.54 0.10 -14.08
CA PHE A 142 8.55 -0.49 -13.20
C PHE A 142 8.43 -2.02 -13.12
N LEU A 143 7.20 -2.55 -12.97
CA LEU A 143 6.94 -3.99 -12.92
C LEU A 143 7.29 -4.70 -14.25
N GLU A 144 7.06 -4.07 -15.40
CA GLU A 144 7.42 -4.60 -16.73
C GLU A 144 8.93 -4.80 -16.89
N LYS A 145 9.75 -4.02 -16.17
CA LYS A 145 11.21 -4.18 -16.14
C LYS A 145 11.67 -5.32 -15.23
N GLN A 146 10.80 -5.84 -14.37
CA GLN A 146 11.15 -6.94 -13.48
C GLN A 146 11.14 -8.26 -14.26
N PRO A 147 12.25 -9.03 -14.27
CA PRO A 147 12.35 -10.24 -15.07
C PRO A 147 11.25 -11.26 -14.76
N GLY A 148 10.52 -11.66 -15.81
CA GLY A 148 9.48 -12.68 -15.70
C GLY A 148 8.25 -12.24 -14.92
N ASN A 149 8.05 -10.93 -14.71
CA ASN A 149 6.87 -10.44 -14.02
C ASN A 149 5.58 -10.72 -14.80
N VAL A 150 4.54 -11.10 -14.07
CA VAL A 150 3.18 -11.31 -14.58
C VAL A 150 2.19 -10.45 -13.80
N PHE A 151 1.19 -9.95 -14.50
CA PHE A 151 0.15 -9.10 -13.94
C PHE A 151 -1.08 -9.94 -13.59
N LEU A 152 -1.31 -10.14 -12.29
CA LEU A 152 -2.29 -11.11 -11.79
C LEU A 152 -3.60 -10.49 -11.32
N GLY A 153 -3.66 -9.16 -11.14
CA GLY A 153 -4.86 -8.50 -10.59
C GLY A 153 -5.35 -9.18 -9.31
N MET A 154 -6.64 -9.49 -9.24
CA MET A 154 -7.29 -10.04 -8.06
C MET A 154 -6.72 -11.41 -7.65
N GLN A 155 -6.34 -12.25 -8.61
CA GLN A 155 -5.71 -13.56 -8.32
C GLN A 155 -4.41 -13.38 -7.55
N GLY A 156 -3.59 -12.40 -7.92
CA GLY A 156 -2.36 -12.08 -7.20
C GLY A 156 -2.63 -11.59 -5.77
N THR A 157 -3.63 -10.72 -5.61
CA THR A 157 -4.09 -10.24 -4.30
C THR A 157 -4.53 -11.39 -3.41
N MET A 158 -5.36 -12.30 -3.91
CA MET A 158 -5.83 -13.47 -3.18
C MET A 158 -4.68 -14.41 -2.79
N LEU A 159 -3.80 -14.76 -3.73
CA LEU A 159 -2.64 -15.63 -3.47
C LEU A 159 -1.74 -15.07 -2.37
N ALA A 160 -1.38 -13.79 -2.49
CA ALA A 160 -0.55 -13.12 -1.49
C ALA A 160 -1.25 -13.04 -0.14
N PHE A 161 -2.55 -12.75 -0.12
CA PHE A 161 -3.33 -12.70 1.12
C PHE A 161 -3.40 -14.06 1.82
N GLU A 162 -3.89 -15.09 1.12
CA GLU A 162 -4.14 -16.40 1.75
C GLU A 162 -2.86 -17.04 2.27
N GLN A 163 -1.74 -16.86 1.56
CA GLN A 163 -0.49 -17.56 1.88
C GLN A 163 0.51 -16.70 2.65
N LYS A 164 0.40 -15.36 2.59
CA LYS A 164 1.43 -14.44 3.11
C LYS A 164 0.89 -13.27 3.94
N ARG A 165 -0.42 -13.19 4.25
CA ARG A 165 -1.02 -12.08 5.03
C ARG A 165 -0.27 -11.74 6.32
N ASP A 166 0.24 -12.76 7.03
CA ASP A 166 0.94 -12.58 8.32
C ASP A 166 2.29 -11.88 8.17
N ARG A 167 2.83 -11.82 6.94
CA ARG A 167 4.09 -11.15 6.62
C ARG A 167 3.88 -9.74 6.06
N LEU A 168 2.65 -9.31 5.81
CA LEU A 168 2.37 -7.97 5.31
C LEU A 168 2.69 -6.93 6.39
N HIS A 169 3.55 -5.96 6.08
CA HIS A 169 3.80 -4.84 6.98
C HIS A 169 2.50 -4.07 7.19
N LYS A 170 2.14 -3.86 8.45
CA LYS A 170 0.92 -3.15 8.86
C LYS A 170 1.02 -1.65 8.55
N GLY A 171 -0.13 -1.00 8.42
CA GLY A 171 -0.27 0.39 8.02
C GLY A 171 -0.06 0.63 6.52
N ARG A 172 -0.19 -0.41 5.68
CA ARG A 172 0.06 -0.33 4.23
C ARG A 172 -1.04 -0.98 3.41
N SER A 173 -1.25 -0.46 2.20
CA SER A 173 -2.10 -1.09 1.18
C SER A 173 -1.23 -1.69 0.08
N TYR A 174 -1.51 -2.92 -0.32
CA TYR A 174 -0.75 -3.68 -1.31
C TYR A 174 -1.60 -3.93 -2.54
N ALA A 175 -1.29 -3.24 -3.63
CA ALA A 175 -2.00 -3.36 -4.91
C ALA A 175 -1.41 -4.46 -5.79
N SER A 176 -2.27 -5.16 -6.53
CA SER A 176 -1.89 -6.11 -7.59
C SER A 176 -2.44 -5.63 -8.93
N PHE A 177 -1.54 -5.28 -9.86
CA PHE A 177 -1.92 -4.76 -11.17
C PHE A 177 -2.32 -5.89 -12.14
N ALA A 178 -3.22 -5.58 -13.08
CA ALA A 178 -3.64 -6.47 -14.18
C ALA A 178 -3.07 -5.99 -15.53
N ALA A 179 -2.98 -6.88 -16.52
CA ALA A 179 -2.36 -6.57 -17.82
C ALA A 179 -3.19 -5.59 -18.69
N LYS A 180 -4.51 -5.53 -18.47
CA LYS A 180 -5.39 -4.53 -19.06
C LYS A 180 -5.97 -3.71 -17.92
N THR A 181 -5.64 -2.44 -17.89
CA THR A 181 -6.08 -1.48 -16.87
C THR A 181 -6.61 -0.25 -17.59
N GLY A 182 -7.86 -0.33 -18.07
CA GLY A 182 -8.57 0.86 -18.55
C GLY A 182 -8.87 1.81 -17.38
N ASP A 183 -10.10 2.31 -17.32
CA ASP A 183 -10.64 3.05 -16.16
C ASP A 183 -10.89 2.14 -14.92
N GLN A 184 -10.26 0.97 -14.89
CA GLN A 184 -10.54 -0.11 -13.96
C GLN A 184 -9.89 0.14 -12.61
N ARG A 185 -10.52 -0.38 -11.57
CA ARG A 185 -9.99 -0.32 -10.21
C ARG A 185 -8.90 -1.38 -9.99
N VAL A 186 -7.96 -1.12 -9.09
CA VAL A 186 -6.84 -2.01 -8.78
C VAL A 186 -7.15 -2.76 -7.48
N PRO A 187 -7.19 -4.10 -7.49
CA PRO A 187 -7.44 -4.89 -6.30
C PRO A 187 -6.28 -4.77 -5.33
N SER A 188 -6.60 -4.65 -4.06
CA SER A 188 -5.64 -4.36 -3.01
C SER A 188 -5.98 -5.04 -1.69
N VAL A 189 -4.93 -5.35 -0.92
CA VAL A 189 -5.04 -5.73 0.50
C VAL A 189 -4.60 -4.56 1.35
N HIS A 190 -5.49 -4.05 2.21
CA HIS A 190 -5.11 -3.12 3.25
C HIS A 190 -4.77 -3.91 4.51
N ALA A 191 -3.53 -3.80 4.99
CA ALA A 191 -3.11 -4.37 6.26
C ALA A 191 -3.08 -3.27 7.32
N TYR A 192 -4.10 -3.20 8.17
CA TYR A 192 -4.23 -2.15 9.18
C TYR A 192 -3.28 -2.35 10.36
N SER A 193 -2.95 -1.25 11.03
CA SER A 193 -2.04 -1.24 12.18
C SER A 193 -2.53 -2.07 13.37
N ASP A 194 -3.84 -2.24 13.49
CA ASP A 194 -4.53 -3.04 14.52
C ASP A 194 -4.52 -4.56 14.23
N GLY A 195 -3.97 -4.97 13.08
CA GLY A 195 -3.87 -6.37 12.69
C GLY A 195 -4.94 -6.81 11.69
N TYR A 196 -6.02 -6.05 11.52
CA TYR A 196 -7.11 -6.38 10.60
C TYR A 196 -6.74 -6.15 9.13
N PHE A 197 -7.59 -6.68 8.25
CA PHE A 197 -7.40 -6.58 6.81
C PHE A 197 -8.67 -6.18 6.08
N ASP A 198 -8.51 -5.38 5.02
CA ASP A 198 -9.52 -5.20 3.98
C ASP A 198 -9.03 -5.72 2.64
N ILE A 199 -9.99 -6.17 1.84
CA ILE A 199 -9.82 -6.39 0.41
C ILE A 199 -10.72 -5.39 -0.32
N ASP A 200 -10.11 -4.43 -1.01
CA ASP A 200 -10.82 -3.34 -1.68
C ASP A 200 -10.18 -2.97 -3.02
N LEU A 201 -10.84 -2.07 -3.73
CA LEU A 201 -10.54 -1.61 -5.06
C LEU A 201 -10.07 -0.16 -5.03
N CYS A 202 -8.77 0.03 -5.21
CA CYS A 202 -8.16 1.36 -5.34
C CYS A 202 -8.42 1.95 -6.74
N LEU A 203 -8.44 3.28 -6.84
CA LEU A 203 -8.70 3.96 -8.11
C LEU A 203 -7.42 4.10 -8.93
N PHE A 204 -7.38 3.45 -10.10
CA PHE A 204 -6.19 3.44 -10.97
C PHE A 204 -5.76 4.83 -11.48
N LYS A 205 -6.74 5.72 -11.67
CA LYS A 205 -6.50 7.10 -12.14
C LYS A 205 -5.94 8.01 -11.05
N GLU A 206 -6.07 7.62 -9.78
CA GLU A 206 -5.63 8.44 -8.68
C GLU A 206 -4.12 8.27 -8.44
N PRO A 207 -3.46 9.35 -8.01
CA PRO A 207 -2.07 9.30 -7.59
C PRO A 207 -1.90 8.43 -6.33
N TRP A 208 -0.80 7.70 -6.29
CA TRP A 208 -0.42 6.85 -5.18
C TRP A 208 0.65 7.50 -4.32
N ASP A 209 0.60 7.27 -3.02
CA ASP A 209 1.60 7.73 -2.06
C ASP A 209 2.47 6.57 -1.50
N LYS A 210 3.35 6.89 -0.54
CA LYS A 210 4.27 5.95 0.12
C LYS A 210 3.61 4.81 0.92
N ARG A 211 2.33 4.96 1.29
CA ARG A 211 1.56 3.91 1.99
C ARG A 211 1.08 2.82 1.04
N HIS A 212 1.04 3.13 -0.25
CA HIS A 212 0.62 2.22 -1.30
C HIS A 212 1.82 1.48 -1.85
N VAL A 213 1.92 0.21 -1.48
CA VAL A 213 2.87 -0.79 -1.97
C VAL A 213 2.22 -1.53 -3.12
N PHE A 214 3.02 -2.17 -3.97
CA PHE A 214 2.48 -3.02 -5.03
C PHE A 214 3.27 -4.32 -5.17
N PHE A 215 2.55 -5.38 -5.51
CA PHE A 215 3.11 -6.70 -5.71
C PHE A 215 3.72 -6.84 -7.12
N GLY A 216 4.82 -7.58 -7.20
CA GLY A 216 5.31 -8.20 -8.41
C GLY A 216 5.32 -9.72 -8.26
N PHE A 217 4.87 -10.42 -9.30
CA PHE A 217 4.76 -11.88 -9.33
C PHE A 217 5.59 -12.39 -10.49
N SER A 218 6.45 -13.39 -10.27
CA SER A 218 7.28 -13.96 -11.33
C SER A 218 7.32 -15.47 -11.21
N TYR A 219 7.28 -16.18 -12.35
CA TYR A 219 7.42 -17.65 -12.33
C TYR A 219 8.76 -18.06 -11.72
N VAL A 220 8.72 -19.05 -10.84
CA VAL A 220 9.93 -19.70 -10.33
C VAL A 220 10.47 -20.56 -11.46
N ARG A 221 11.68 -20.24 -11.93
CA ARG A 221 12.44 -21.09 -12.85
C ARG A 221 13.04 -22.28 -12.12
#